data_AF-A0A937M1X1-F1
#
_entry.id   AF-A0A937M1X1-F1
#
_cell.length_a   1.000
_cell.length_b   1.000
_cell.length_c   1.000
_cell.angle_alpha   90.00
_cell.angle_beta   90.00
_cell.angle_gamma   90.00
#
_symmetry.space_group_name_H-M   'P 1'
#
loop_
_entity.id
_entity.type
_entity.pdbx_description
1 polymer ?
#
loop_
_entity_poly.entity_id
_entity_poly.type
_entity_poly.pdbx_seq_one_letter_code
_entity_poly.pdbx_strand_id
1 'polypeptide(L)'
;MIENFLQYGQWVILVLSIYSLYLVSSVKHERRLNGYIFTALSRFGGALIFLAVDLPAFVIANLIQTYIACKGYFDNKKVGEKED
;
A
#
# COMPACT_ATOMS: atom_id res chain seq x y z
N MET A 1 23.73 -13.03 -1.15
CA MET A 1 22.57 -13.27 -0.24
C MET A 1 21.63 -12.07 -0.18
N ILE A 2 22.14 -10.85 0.07
CA ILE A 2 21.35 -9.60 0.02
C ILE A 2 20.68 -9.38 -1.35
N GLU A 3 21.36 -9.68 -2.47
CA GLU A 3 20.77 -9.58 -3.80
C GLU A 3 19.55 -10.49 -4.00
N ASN A 4 19.64 -11.75 -3.57
CA ASN A 4 18.50 -12.67 -3.61
C ASN A 4 17.35 -12.17 -2.73
N PHE A 5 17.64 -11.67 -1.52
CA PHE A 5 16.63 -11.11 -0.62
C PHE A 5 15.93 -9.88 -1.24
N LEU A 6 16.70 -9.00 -1.88
CA LEU A 6 16.18 -7.84 -2.59
C LEU A 6 15.30 -8.24 -3.78
N GLN A 7 15.77 -9.21 -4.58
CA GLN A 7 15.04 -9.71 -5.74
C GLN A 7 13.71 -10.36 -5.34
N TYR A 8 13.69 -11.22 -4.32
CA TYR A 8 12.44 -11.82 -3.83
C TYR A 8 11.53 -10.79 -3.15
N GLY A 9 12.10 -9.85 -2.38
CA GLY A 9 11.34 -8.76 -1.75
C GLY A 9 10.61 -7.88 -2.77
N GLN A 10 11.26 -7.57 -3.90
CA GLN A 10 10.65 -6.82 -4.99
C GLN A 10 9.45 -7.54 -5.62
N TRP A 11 9.57 -8.86 -5.87
CA TRP A 11 8.45 -9.67 -6.38
C TRP A 11 7.27 -9.73 -5.42
N VAL A 12 7.53 -9.84 -4.11
CA VAL A 12 6.48 -9.80 -3.08
C VAL A 12 5.76 -8.44 -3.09
N ILE A 13 6.51 -7.33 -3.13
CA ILE A 13 5.94 -5.99 -3.19
C ILE A 13 5.11 -5.79 -4.47
N LEU A 14 5.56 -6.35 -5.60
CA LEU A 14 4.83 -6.30 -6.87
C LEU A 14 3.47 -7.00 -6.77
N VAL A 15 3.44 -8.24 -6.25
CA VAL A 15 2.19 -9.00 -6.09
C VAL A 15 1.22 -8.27 -5.15
N LEU A 16 1.72 -7.75 -4.02
CA LEU A 16 0.90 -6.96 -3.10
C LEU A 16 0.40 -5.66 -3.73
N SER A 17 1.21 -5.01 -4.58
CA SER A 17 0.82 -3.80 -5.31
C SER A 17 -0.32 -4.07 -6.29
N ILE A 18 -0.27 -5.18 -7.03
CA ILE A 18 -1.32 -5.59 -7.97
C ILE A 18 -2.61 -5.92 -7.21
N TYR A 19 -2.51 -6.67 -6.10
CA TYR A 19 -3.68 -7.03 -5.29
C TYR A 19 -4.33 -5.80 -4.64
N SER A 20 -3.51 -4.86 -4.16
CA SER A 20 -3.94 -3.55 -3.67
C SER A 20 -4.71 -2.76 -4.74
N LEU A 21 -4.18 -2.69 -5.97
CA LEU A 21 -4.86 -2.00 -7.09
C LEU A 21 -6.20 -2.67 -7.42
N TYR A 22 -6.25 -3.99 -7.42
CA TYR A 22 -7.48 -4.74 -7.62
C TYR A 22 -8.55 -4.42 -6.56
N LEU A 23 -8.16 -4.36 -5.29
CA LEU A 23 -9.08 -4.02 -4.19
C LEU A 23 -9.55 -2.56 -4.26
N VAL A 24 -8.66 -1.61 -4.52
CA VAL A 24 -9.00 -0.18 -4.64
C VAL A 24 -9.87 0.09 -5.89
N SER A 25 -9.70 -0.69 -6.95
CA SER A 25 -10.53 -0.62 -8.17
C SER A 25 -11.93 -1.24 -8.00
N SER A 26 -12.25 -1.83 -6.84
CA SER A 26 -13.55 -2.44 -6.59
C SER A 26 -14.66 -1.38 -6.55
N VAL A 27 -15.78 -1.66 -7.23
CA VAL A 27 -16.98 -0.79 -7.27
C VAL A 27 -17.74 -0.80 -5.94
N LYS A 28 -17.58 -1.87 -5.13
CA LYS A 28 -18.17 -1.95 -3.78
C LYS A 28 -17.38 -1.10 -2.80
N HIS A 29 -18.06 -0.16 -2.13
CA HIS A 29 -17.44 0.82 -1.24
C HIS A 29 -16.64 0.19 -0.09
N GLU A 30 -17.19 -0.82 0.59
CA GLU A 30 -16.48 -1.54 1.67
C GLU A 30 -15.19 -2.22 1.18
N ARG A 31 -15.23 -2.85 -0.01
CA ARG A 31 -14.06 -3.51 -0.62
C ARG A 31 -13.00 -2.49 -1.03
N ARG A 32 -13.43 -1.31 -1.49
CA ARG A 32 -12.54 -0.18 -1.82
C ARG A 32 -11.87 0.39 -0.56
N LEU A 33 -12.63 0.55 0.53
CA LEU A 33 -12.11 0.98 1.84
C LEU A 33 -11.04 0.00 2.36
N ASN A 34 -11.34 -1.29 2.33
CA ASN A 34 -10.38 -2.35 2.70
C ASN A 34 -9.16 -2.36 1.77
N GLY A 35 -9.36 -2.03 0.49
CA GLY A 35 -8.30 -1.80 -0.47
C GLY A 35 -7.32 -0.73 -0.01
N TYR A 36 -7.79 0.46 0.37
CA TYR A 36 -6.92 1.53 0.86
C TYR A 36 -6.13 1.14 2.11
N ILE A 37 -6.75 0.44 3.08
CA ILE A 37 -6.03 -0.06 4.26
C ILE A 37 -4.95 -1.06 3.85
N PHE A 38 -5.28 -2.01 2.98
CA PHE A 38 -4.34 -3.01 2.51
C PHE A 38 -3.17 -2.38 1.75
N THR A 39 -3.45 -1.36 0.92
CA THR A 39 -2.43 -0.55 0.27
C THR A 39 -1.50 0.07 1.30
N ALA A 40 -2.04 0.74 2.32
CA ALA A 40 -1.24 1.40 3.35
C ALA A 40 -0.34 0.41 4.10
N LEU A 41 -0.87 -0.74 4.52
CA LEU A 41 -0.09 -1.79 5.19
C LEU A 41 0.99 -2.37 4.28
N SER A 42 0.67 -2.66 3.02
CA SER A 42 1.65 -3.20 2.08
C SER A 42 2.80 -2.21 1.80
N ARG A 43 2.48 -0.93 1.62
CA ARG A 43 3.48 0.11 1.37
C ARG A 43 4.33 0.37 2.60
N PHE A 44 3.72 0.41 3.77
CA PHE A 44 4.45 0.53 5.03
C PHE A 44 5.40 -0.65 5.26
N GLY A 45 4.93 -1.88 5.02
CA GLY A 45 5.76 -3.08 5.05
C GLY A 45 6.93 -3.02 4.06
N GLY A 46 6.68 -2.53 2.84
CA GLY A 46 7.71 -2.27 1.84
C GLY A 46 8.76 -1.26 2.34
N ALA A 47 8.33 -0.17 2.98
CA ALA A 47 9.25 0.82 3.57
C ALA A 47 10.16 0.20 4.63
N LEU A 48 9.65 -0.69 5.49
CA LEU A 48 10.45 -1.39 6.50
C LEU A 48 11.51 -2.30 5.87
N ILE A 49 11.13 -3.04 4.81
CA ILE A 49 12.08 -3.88 4.07
C ILE A 49 13.16 -3.02 3.42
N PHE A 50 12.78 -1.91 2.78
CA PHE A 50 13.73 -0.99 2.15
C PHE A 50 14.65 -0.27 3.13
N LEU A 51 14.16 0.00 4.35
CA LEU A 51 14.97 0.54 5.44
C LEU A 51 16.04 -0.47 5.87
N ALA A 52 15.70 -1.76 5.96
CA ALA A 52 16.63 -2.82 6.35
C ALA A 52 17.74 -3.09 5.32
N VAL A 53 17.58 -2.63 4.08
CA VAL A 53 18.56 -2.79 2.98
C VAL A 53 19.19 -1.46 2.56
N ASP A 54 19.10 -0.42 3.40
CA ASP A 54 19.68 0.91 3.18
C ASP A 54 19.30 1.56 1.83
N LEU A 55 18.03 1.47 1.46
CA LEU A 55 17.48 2.07 0.24
C LEU A 55 16.57 3.28 0.54
N PRO A 56 17.14 4.45 0.91
CA PRO A 56 16.37 5.58 1.45
C PRO A 56 15.34 6.16 0.48
N ALA A 57 15.63 6.16 -0.83
CA ALA A 57 14.69 6.65 -1.85
C ALA A 57 13.39 5.82 -1.89
N PHE A 58 13.51 4.49 -1.77
CA PHE A 58 12.36 3.60 -1.78
C PHE A 58 11.58 3.63 -0.46
N VAL A 59 12.26 3.87 0.66
CA VAL A 59 11.60 4.13 1.96
C VAL A 59 10.69 5.35 1.84
N ILE A 60 11.24 6.49 1.40
CA ILE A 60 10.48 7.74 1.28
C ILE A 60 9.29 7.58 0.33
N ALA A 61 9.50 6.95 -0.84
CA ALA A 61 8.44 6.71 -1.80
C ALA A 61 7.30 5.85 -1.21
N ASN A 62 7.62 4.81 -0.46
CA ASN A 62 6.62 3.94 0.17
C ASN A 62 5.89 4.64 1.34
N LEU A 63 6.56 5.50 2.11
CA LEU A 63 5.92 6.30 3.15
C LEU A 63 4.93 7.31 2.56
N ILE A 64 5.27 7.98 1.45
CA ILE A 64 4.36 8.86 0.72
C ILE A 64 3.14 8.08 0.23
N GLN A 65 3.34 6.89 -0.36
CA GLN A 65 2.25 6.04 -0.84
C GLN A 65 1.36 5.54 0.30
N THR A 66 1.95 5.24 1.46
CA THR A 66 1.21 4.88 2.68
C THR A 66 0.31 6.04 3.13
N TYR A 67 0.85 7.26 3.15
CA TYR A 67 0.08 8.46 3.49
C TYR A 67 -1.08 8.70 2.51
N ILE A 68 -0.83 8.61 1.20
CA ILE A 68 -1.87 8.77 0.17
C ILE A 68 -2.97 7.71 0.33
N ALA A 69 -2.61 6.46 0.61
CA ALA A 69 -3.57 5.40 0.84
C ALA A 69 -4.43 5.65 2.09
N CYS A 70 -3.81 6.05 3.21
CA CYS A 70 -4.54 6.44 4.41
C CYS A 70 -5.48 7.62 4.16
N LYS A 71 -5.01 8.65 3.44
CA LYS A 71 -5.86 9.79 3.06
C LYS A 71 -7.04 9.34 2.21
N GLY A 72 -6.80 8.51 1.20
CA GLY A 72 -7.83 7.91 0.36
C GLY A 72 -8.87 7.12 1.15
N TYR A 73 -8.45 6.38 2.18
CA TYR A 73 -9.36 5.70 3.11
C TYR A 73 -10.27 6.71 3.84
N PHE A 74 -9.70 7.73 4.47
CA PHE A 74 -10.48 8.71 5.25
C PHE A 74 -11.45 9.51 4.37
N ASP A 75 -11.02 9.92 3.18
CA ASP A 75 -11.85 10.69 2.26
C ASP A 75 -13.03 9.84 1.76
N ASN A 76 -12.81 8.57 1.42
CA ASN A 76 -13.87 7.66 0.99
C ASN A 76 -14.78 7.21 2.14
N LYS A 77 -14.24 7.05 3.35
CA LYS A 77 -15.05 6.72 4.54
C LYS A 77 -16.09 7.81 4.82
N LYS A 78 -15.67 9.07 4.76
CA LYS A 78 -16.55 10.24 4.94
C LYS A 78 -17.62 10.39 3.86
N VAL A 79 -17.40 9.85 2.66
CA VAL A 79 -18.41 9.82 1.59
C VAL A 79 -19.45 8.74 1.86
N GLY A 80 -19.04 7.57 2.36
CA GLY A 80 -19.98 6.51 2.76
C GLY A 80 -20.90 6.96 3.91
N GLU A 81 -20.34 7.60 4.93
CA GLU A 81 -21.11 8.15 6.07
C GLU A 81 -22.09 9.29 5.69
N LYS A 82 -22.05 9.81 4.46
CA LYS A 82 -22.97 10.85 3.97
C LYS A 82 -24.04 10.33 3.02
N GLU A 83 -23.87 9.12 2.50
CA GLU A 83 -24.82 8.45 1.60
C GLU A 83 -25.76 7.49 2.35
N ASP A 84 -25.42 7.12 3.59
CA ASP A 84 -26.26 6.38 4.55
C ASP A 84 -27.10 7.31 5.45
#